data_AF-A0A2N3F7F1-F1
#
_entry.id   AF-A0A2N3F7F1-F1
#
_cell.length_a   1.000
_cell.length_b   1.000
_cell.length_c   1.000
_cell.angle_alpha   90.00
_cell.angle_beta   90.00
_cell.angle_gamma   90.00
#
_symmetry.space_group_name_H-M   'P 1'
#
loop_
_entity.id
_entity.type
_entity.pdbx_description
1 polymer ?
#
loop_
_entity_poly.entity_id
_entity_poly.type
_entity_poly.pdbx_seq_one_letter_code
_entity_poly.pdbx_strand_id
1 'polypeptide(L)'
;MKKRIQWYKDGEHGFTVVEIVVAVSILFFALTALIGLMGASTNMAASSKSKSVLTNVIAGELDYVRALPFDQVALTTANPAGVLPPTKTISKYGFTIVLTYAVTDRSSSNSTKEVRISGVATRTGFSDTRATSFAAVRNRIGTIASGDENGPVIEFTSSATPADSILSGASVYNGASINLAVHASVTDANITGIDMRVDTVDGSQPLRSGNTVYSPKSSYAVATPVPDVLWAFAWDTRQVSDNGSPQVRDGRRTVTIVAYDDKSRPSAPKSRTFIVDNEPPGLATGLAPNLVGLADLSQQMGAVWGSAMDGDNIYAPRHEAKVYRNTNLSSSLELWSPVGGALSAPGTVTVAPLAEYAYNVTAFSFANRVGSFARSPVTITRPVLGGSYGATWNATTMKWTYTNNFSVPRADKFWSSINVVLEQDVLGVVTTTDVTTAATSAWALNQDYAVTTTWVGPLRLTGQSTVPPKYRIKVTVTPAGFGGGTPVVRYSNYVQAASLLPNAGSPRVNQPYTVWW
;
A
#
# COMPACT_ATOMS: atom_id res chain seq x y z
N MET A 1 -15.95 -47.31 -66.76
CA MET A 1 -16.74 -46.06 -66.63
C MET A 1 -15.97 -45.05 -65.80
N LYS A 2 -15.42 -44.00 -66.41
CA LYS A 2 -14.76 -42.86 -65.73
C LYS A 2 -15.65 -41.63 -65.87
N LYS A 3 -16.26 -41.18 -64.79
CA LYS A 3 -17.09 -39.98 -64.74
C LYS A 3 -16.16 -38.78 -64.55
N ARG A 4 -15.93 -38.00 -65.62
CA ARG A 4 -15.18 -36.73 -65.57
C ARG A 4 -16.05 -35.70 -64.85
N ILE A 5 -15.60 -35.24 -63.68
CA ILE A 5 -16.14 -34.06 -63.00
C ILE A 5 -15.62 -32.84 -63.76
N GLN A 6 -16.50 -32.23 -64.54
CA GLN A 6 -16.22 -31.03 -65.32
C GLN A 6 -16.57 -29.85 -64.42
N TRP A 7 -15.54 -29.21 -63.85
CA TRP A 7 -15.69 -27.97 -63.10
C TRP A 7 -16.17 -26.89 -64.05
N TYR A 8 -17.44 -26.51 -63.94
CA TYR A 8 -17.94 -25.28 -64.54
C TYR A 8 -17.20 -24.12 -63.87
N LYS A 9 -16.35 -23.45 -64.65
CA LYS A 9 -15.74 -22.20 -64.27
C LYS A 9 -16.80 -21.13 -64.51
N ASP A 10 -17.71 -20.98 -63.55
CA ASP A 10 -18.69 -19.90 -63.56
C ASP A 10 -17.91 -18.59 -63.67
N GLY A 11 -18.20 -17.81 -64.72
CA GLY A 11 -17.47 -16.60 -65.03
C GLY A 11 -17.49 -15.66 -63.83
N GLU A 12 -16.31 -15.14 -63.47
CA GLU A 12 -16.18 -14.07 -62.49
C GLU A 12 -16.92 -12.84 -63.02
N HIS A 13 -18.22 -12.75 -62.73
CA HIS A 13 -18.98 -11.54 -62.96
C HIS A 13 -18.39 -10.46 -62.06
N GLY A 14 -17.70 -9.50 -62.67
CA GLY A 14 -17.13 -8.36 -61.95
C GLY A 14 -18.22 -7.65 -61.15
N PHE A 15 -17.90 -7.26 -59.92
CA PHE A 15 -18.80 -6.52 -59.05
C PHE A 15 -19.30 -5.25 -59.74
N THR A 16 -20.61 -5.07 -59.74
CA THR A 16 -21.22 -3.84 -60.26
C THR A 16 -20.94 -2.68 -59.31
N VAL A 17 -20.86 -1.46 -59.84
CA VAL A 17 -20.66 -0.24 -59.03
C VAL A 17 -21.76 -0.10 -57.96
N VAL A 18 -22.99 -0.53 -58.27
CA VAL A 18 -24.12 -0.51 -57.34
C VAL A 18 -23.87 -1.44 -56.14
N GLU A 19 -23.37 -2.66 -56.36
CA GLU A 19 -23.06 -3.60 -55.27
C GLU A 19 -21.96 -3.06 -54.35
N ILE A 20 -20.95 -2.36 -54.90
CA ILE A 20 -19.89 -1.74 -54.09
C ILE A 20 -20.48 -0.63 -53.20
N VAL A 21 -21.35 0.22 -53.75
CA VAL A 21 -22.00 1.30 -52.97
C VAL A 21 -22.87 0.73 -51.86
N VAL A 22 -23.65 -0.33 -52.15
CA VAL A 22 -24.47 -1.03 -51.15
C VAL A 22 -23.58 -1.66 -50.07
N ALA A 23 -22.51 -2.36 -50.44
CA ALA A 23 -21.58 -2.96 -49.49
C ALA A 23 -20.91 -1.93 -48.56
N VAL A 24 -20.47 -0.79 -49.11
CA VAL A 24 -19.87 0.31 -48.34
C VAL A 24 -20.89 0.94 -47.38
N SER A 25 -22.14 1.11 -47.82
CA SER A 25 -23.20 1.65 -46.96
C SER A 25 -23.50 0.73 -45.77
N ILE A 26 -23.61 -0.58 -45.98
CA ILE A 26 -23.81 -1.58 -44.93
C ILE A 26 -22.61 -1.59 -43.96
N LEU A 27 -21.39 -1.54 -44.50
CA LEU A 27 -20.17 -1.47 -43.69
C LEU A 27 -20.13 -0.19 -42.82
N PHE A 28 -20.55 0.96 -43.36
CA PHE A 28 -20.61 2.21 -42.62
C PHE A 28 -21.61 2.15 -41.45
N PHE A 29 -22.80 1.57 -41.66
CA PHE A 29 -23.77 1.34 -40.58
C PHE A 29 -23.22 0.38 -39.53
N ALA A 30 -22.56 -0.70 -39.93
CA ALA A 30 -21.96 -1.66 -39.01
C ALA A 30 -20.84 -1.03 -38.15
N LEU A 31 -19.95 -0.24 -38.76
CA LEU A 31 -18.89 0.47 -38.05
C LEU A 31 -19.44 1.52 -37.07
N THR A 32 -20.47 2.26 -37.46
CA THR A 32 -21.12 3.25 -36.59
C THR A 32 -21.77 2.59 -35.38
N ALA A 33 -22.46 1.47 -35.58
CA ALA A 33 -23.04 0.68 -34.49
C ALA A 33 -21.96 0.12 -33.54
N LEU A 34 -20.83 -0.33 -34.09
CA LEU A 34 -19.70 -0.85 -33.31
C LEU A 34 -19.07 0.22 -32.41
N ILE A 35 -18.89 1.45 -32.92
CA ILE A 35 -18.37 2.57 -32.13
C ILE A 35 -19.32 2.91 -30.97
N GLY A 36 -20.63 2.94 -31.22
CA GLY A 36 -21.64 3.14 -30.17
C GLY A 36 -21.57 2.08 -29.07
N LEU A 37 -21.40 0.81 -29.46
CA LEU A 37 -21.24 -0.31 -28.53
C LEU A 37 -19.94 -0.21 -27.71
N MET A 38 -18.83 0.17 -28.34
CA MET A 38 -17.55 0.38 -27.64
C MET A 38 -17.63 1.52 -26.62
N GLY A 39 -18.34 2.61 -26.95
CA GLY A 39 -18.60 3.71 -26.01
C GLY A 39 -19.42 3.26 -24.81
N ALA A 40 -20.51 2.52 -25.04
CA ALA A 40 -21.35 1.97 -23.98
C ALA A 40 -20.57 1.00 -23.06
N SER A 41 -19.76 0.10 -23.65
CA SER A 41 -18.92 -0.84 -22.91
C SER A 41 -17.88 -0.11 -22.04
N THR A 42 -17.21 0.90 -22.59
CA THR A 42 -16.22 1.71 -21.84
C THR A 42 -16.87 2.44 -20.67
N ASN A 43 -18.06 3.03 -20.87
CA ASN A 43 -18.81 3.71 -19.82
C ASN A 43 -19.26 2.73 -18.71
N MET A 44 -19.68 1.52 -19.08
CA MET A 44 -20.05 0.48 -18.13
C MET A 44 -18.84 0.01 -17.30
N ALA A 45 -17.67 -0.18 -17.92
CA ALA A 45 -16.44 -0.53 -17.22
C ALA A 45 -16.00 0.57 -16.23
N ALA A 46 -16.09 1.84 -16.64
CA ALA A 46 -15.77 2.97 -15.78
C ALA A 46 -16.74 3.09 -14.59
N SER A 47 -18.04 2.91 -14.82
CA SER A 47 -19.10 2.91 -13.79
C SER A 47 -18.97 1.73 -12.82
N SER A 48 -18.57 0.56 -13.31
CA SER A 48 -18.28 -0.60 -12.44
C SER A 48 -17.09 -0.32 -11.52
N LYS A 49 -16.03 0.29 -12.07
CA LYS A 49 -14.84 0.67 -11.29
C LYS A 49 -15.17 1.73 -10.25
N SER A 50 -15.93 2.77 -10.58
CA SER A 50 -16.33 3.81 -9.62
C SER A 50 -17.18 3.23 -8.48
N LYS A 51 -18.13 2.32 -8.79
CA LYS A 51 -18.95 1.64 -7.78
C LYS A 51 -18.10 0.77 -6.84
N SER A 52 -17.13 0.03 -7.38
CA SER A 52 -16.21 -0.79 -6.60
C SER A 52 -15.37 0.06 -5.64
N VAL A 53 -14.74 1.14 -6.15
CA VAL A 53 -13.94 2.05 -5.33
C VAL A 53 -14.79 2.70 -4.24
N LEU A 54 -15.99 3.20 -4.58
CA LEU A 54 -16.90 3.83 -3.64
C LEU A 54 -17.35 2.87 -2.53
N THR A 55 -17.69 1.63 -2.89
CA THR A 55 -18.10 0.60 -1.92
C THR A 55 -16.97 0.27 -0.95
N ASN A 56 -15.73 0.14 -1.43
CA ASN A 56 -14.57 -0.12 -0.58
C ASN A 56 -14.28 1.05 0.38
N VAL A 57 -14.47 2.29 -0.08
CA VAL A 57 -14.31 3.48 0.78
C VAL A 57 -15.41 3.54 1.85
N ILE A 58 -16.68 3.32 1.48
CA ILE A 58 -17.78 3.28 2.45
C ILE A 58 -17.58 2.15 3.46
N ALA A 59 -17.14 0.97 3.03
CA ALA A 59 -16.86 -0.15 3.93
C ALA A 59 -15.78 0.19 4.97
N GLY A 60 -14.64 0.76 4.54
CA GLY A 60 -13.59 1.18 5.45
C GLY A 60 -14.03 2.26 6.45
N GLU A 61 -14.89 3.19 6.01
CA GLU A 61 -15.46 4.20 6.91
C GLU A 61 -16.49 3.62 7.88
N LEU A 62 -17.26 2.61 7.48
CA LEU A 62 -18.13 1.89 8.41
C LEU A 62 -17.34 1.13 9.47
N ASP A 63 -16.20 0.55 9.12
CA ASP A 63 -15.32 -0.12 10.07
C ASP A 63 -14.69 0.88 11.06
N TYR A 64 -14.29 2.07 10.58
CA TYR A 64 -13.88 3.18 11.43
C TYR A 64 -15.01 3.58 12.41
N VAL A 65 -16.23 3.80 11.91
CA VAL A 65 -17.39 4.15 12.75
C VAL A 65 -17.70 3.06 13.79
N ARG A 66 -17.59 1.79 13.43
CA ARG A 66 -17.81 0.66 14.35
C ARG A 66 -16.74 0.55 15.44
N ALA A 67 -15.55 1.08 15.20
CA ALA A 67 -14.46 1.11 16.15
C ALA A 67 -14.53 2.28 17.13
N LEU A 68 -15.39 3.28 16.87
CA LEU A 68 -15.54 4.43 17.75
C LEU A 68 -16.28 4.07 19.06
N PRO A 69 -15.88 4.69 20.19
CA PRO A 69 -16.68 4.70 21.42
C PRO A 69 -18.10 5.22 21.17
N PHE A 70 -19.08 4.63 21.86
CA PHE A 70 -20.51 4.88 21.60
C PHE A 70 -20.93 6.34 21.78
N ASP A 71 -20.36 7.02 22.77
CA ASP A 71 -20.51 8.45 23.05
C ASP A 71 -19.94 9.32 21.93
N GLN A 72 -18.86 8.88 21.28
CA GLN A 72 -18.24 9.59 20.16
C GLN A 72 -18.95 9.39 18.82
N VAL A 73 -19.83 8.38 18.70
CA VAL A 73 -20.67 8.17 17.50
C VAL A 73 -21.80 9.18 17.46
N ALA A 74 -21.47 10.42 17.12
CA ALA A 74 -22.40 11.51 16.83
C ALA A 74 -21.73 12.48 15.85
N LEU A 75 -22.52 13.34 15.22
CA LEU A 75 -21.99 14.38 14.34
C LEU A 75 -21.29 15.45 15.19
N THR A 76 -20.27 16.12 14.63
CA THR A 76 -19.61 17.27 15.28
C THR A 76 -20.58 18.42 15.56
N THR A 77 -21.71 18.48 14.84
CA THR A 77 -22.77 19.47 15.00
C THR A 77 -23.94 18.99 15.86
N ALA A 78 -23.91 17.75 16.37
CA ALA A 78 -24.97 17.20 17.22
C ALA A 78 -24.84 17.66 18.69
N ASN A 79 -25.87 17.41 19.49
CA ASN A 79 -25.85 17.60 20.94
C ASN A 79 -26.27 16.30 21.65
N PRO A 80 -25.36 15.58 22.34
CA PRO A 80 -23.94 15.89 22.51
C PRO A 80 -23.15 15.75 21.20
N ALA A 81 -22.08 16.55 21.05
CA ALA A 81 -21.23 16.53 19.87
C ALA A 81 -20.35 15.27 19.85
N GLY A 82 -20.24 14.63 18.67
CA GLY A 82 -19.34 13.51 18.46
C GLY A 82 -18.17 13.86 17.54
N VAL A 83 -17.46 12.84 17.06
CA VAL A 83 -16.25 13.01 16.23
C VAL A 83 -16.51 12.94 14.73
N LEU A 84 -17.71 12.55 14.30
CA LEU A 84 -18.00 12.36 12.88
C LEU A 84 -18.30 13.70 12.20
N PRO A 85 -17.56 14.10 11.16
CA PRO A 85 -17.92 15.30 10.41
C PRO A 85 -19.22 15.05 9.62
N PRO A 86 -20.03 16.09 9.35
CA PRO A 86 -21.23 15.94 8.51
C PRO A 86 -20.90 15.50 7.08
N THR A 87 -19.75 15.92 6.56
CA THR A 87 -19.23 15.53 5.25
C THR A 87 -17.72 15.27 5.28
N LYS A 88 -17.24 14.33 4.47
CA LYS A 88 -15.81 14.02 4.30
C LYS A 88 -15.48 13.82 2.83
N THR A 89 -14.44 14.48 2.34
CA THR A 89 -13.98 14.36 0.94
C THR A 89 -12.71 13.54 0.86
N ILE A 90 -12.69 12.54 -0.02
CA ILE A 90 -11.57 11.60 -0.21
C ILE A 90 -11.25 11.51 -1.70
N SER A 91 -9.97 11.68 -2.05
CA SER A 91 -9.48 11.50 -3.43
C SER A 91 -8.78 10.14 -3.56
N LYS A 92 -9.33 9.22 -4.37
CA LYS A 92 -8.75 7.88 -4.54
C LYS A 92 -8.88 7.39 -5.98
N TYR A 93 -7.78 6.91 -6.56
CA TYR A 93 -7.72 6.41 -7.94
C TYR A 93 -8.28 7.38 -9.01
N GLY A 94 -8.12 8.69 -8.79
CA GLY A 94 -8.63 9.73 -9.69
C GLY A 94 -10.14 10.02 -9.56
N PHE A 95 -10.80 9.49 -8.54
CA PHE A 95 -12.17 9.86 -8.16
C PHE A 95 -12.15 10.82 -6.97
N THR A 96 -13.02 11.82 -7.00
CA THR A 96 -13.34 12.66 -5.83
C THR A 96 -14.62 12.13 -5.20
N ILE A 97 -14.50 11.59 -3.99
CA ILE A 97 -15.58 10.94 -3.25
C ILE A 97 -16.01 11.86 -2.12
N VAL A 98 -17.28 12.26 -2.11
CA VAL A 98 -17.88 13.03 -1.02
C VAL A 98 -18.78 12.10 -0.23
N LEU A 99 -18.44 11.88 1.03
CA LEU A 99 -19.23 11.12 1.99
C LEU A 99 -20.07 12.07 2.84
N THR A 100 -21.30 11.67 3.12
CA THR A 100 -22.24 12.37 4.01
C THR A 100 -22.66 11.39 5.11
N TYR A 101 -22.52 11.83 6.36
CA TYR A 101 -22.84 11.02 7.53
C TYR A 101 -24.19 11.46 8.10
N ALA A 102 -25.03 10.49 8.46
CA ALA A 102 -26.24 10.71 9.24
C ALA A 102 -26.28 9.72 10.40
N VAL A 103 -26.52 10.23 11.61
CA VAL A 103 -26.60 9.42 12.84
C VAL A 103 -28.02 9.54 13.38
N THR A 104 -28.63 8.40 13.72
CA THR A 104 -29.98 8.36 14.29
C THR A 104 -30.01 7.41 15.49
N ASP A 105 -30.49 7.89 16.63
CA ASP A 105 -30.72 7.04 17.81
C ASP A 105 -31.94 6.13 17.54
N ARG A 106 -31.74 4.81 17.62
CA ARG A 106 -32.76 3.81 17.28
C ARG A 106 -33.48 3.22 18.50
N SER A 107 -32.99 3.49 19.71
CA SER A 107 -33.57 2.99 20.96
C SER A 107 -33.96 4.16 21.85
N SER A 108 -35.13 4.06 22.50
CA SER A 108 -35.56 5.00 23.55
C SER A 108 -34.61 5.05 24.75
N SER A 109 -33.77 4.02 24.91
CA SER A 109 -32.76 3.92 25.98
C SER A 109 -31.36 4.38 25.56
N ASN A 110 -31.19 5.05 24.40
CA ASN A 110 -29.87 5.47 23.87
C ASN A 110 -28.84 4.32 23.82
N SER A 111 -29.29 3.07 23.62
CA SER A 111 -28.42 1.89 23.64
C SER A 111 -27.92 1.49 22.25
N THR A 112 -28.51 2.03 21.18
CA THR A 112 -28.14 1.73 19.79
C THR A 112 -28.28 2.97 18.91
N LYS A 113 -27.22 3.27 18.17
CA LYS A 113 -27.20 4.29 17.11
C LYS A 113 -27.11 3.62 15.75
N GLU A 114 -27.84 4.14 14.77
CA GLU A 114 -27.67 3.80 13.37
C GLU A 114 -26.86 4.91 12.70
N VAL A 115 -25.76 4.54 12.06
CA VAL A 115 -24.97 5.45 11.24
C VAL A 115 -25.17 5.08 9.78
N ARG A 116 -25.65 6.03 8.99
CA ARG A 116 -25.78 5.95 7.54
C ARG A 116 -24.67 6.76 6.90
N ILE A 117 -23.96 6.13 5.96
CA ILE A 117 -22.94 6.79 5.14
C ILE A 117 -23.41 6.75 3.69
N SER A 118 -23.66 7.92 3.11
CA SER A 118 -23.99 8.10 1.70
C SER A 118 -22.81 8.71 0.98
N GLY A 119 -22.38 8.12 -0.12
CA GLY A 119 -21.23 8.57 -0.89
C GLY A 119 -21.58 8.89 -2.34
N VAL A 120 -20.95 9.94 -2.88
CA VAL A 120 -20.99 10.31 -4.29
C VAL A 120 -19.57 10.34 -4.83
N ALA A 121 -19.28 9.49 -5.83
CA ALA A 121 -18.00 9.48 -6.53
C ALA A 121 -18.13 10.23 -7.86
N THR A 122 -17.31 11.26 -8.04
CA THR A 122 -17.28 12.11 -9.24
C THR A 122 -15.94 11.96 -9.96
N ARG A 123 -15.98 12.03 -11.30
CA ARG A 123 -14.81 12.07 -12.18
C ARG A 123 -15.16 12.82 -13.45
N THR A 124 -14.28 13.73 -13.88
CA THR A 124 -14.48 14.52 -15.11
C THR A 124 -14.75 13.62 -16.32
N GLY A 125 -15.85 13.89 -17.03
CA GLY A 125 -16.25 13.16 -18.23
C GLY A 125 -17.04 11.86 -17.97
N PHE A 126 -17.39 11.54 -16.72
CA PHE A 126 -18.19 10.37 -16.37
C PHE A 126 -19.38 10.75 -15.48
N SER A 127 -20.45 9.96 -15.54
CA SER A 127 -21.61 10.14 -14.67
C SER A 127 -21.28 9.82 -13.20
N ASP A 128 -21.85 10.60 -12.29
CA ASP A 128 -21.70 10.41 -10.86
C ASP A 128 -22.22 9.04 -10.42
N THR A 129 -21.46 8.39 -9.54
CA THR A 129 -21.85 7.12 -8.93
C THR A 129 -22.23 7.33 -7.47
N ARG A 130 -23.38 6.79 -7.05
CA ARG A 130 -23.89 6.94 -5.69
C ARG A 130 -24.02 5.58 -5.01
N ALA A 131 -23.72 5.54 -3.73
CA ALA A 131 -23.94 4.38 -2.88
C ALA A 131 -24.31 4.83 -1.47
N THR A 132 -25.02 3.98 -0.74
CA THR A 132 -25.35 4.23 0.67
C THR A 132 -25.26 2.91 1.41
N SER A 133 -24.71 2.95 2.61
CA SER A 133 -24.66 1.82 3.52
C SER A 133 -24.92 2.29 4.95
N PHE A 134 -25.23 1.34 5.84
CA PHE A 134 -25.55 1.62 7.23
C PHE A 134 -24.85 0.64 8.17
N ALA A 135 -24.56 1.09 9.38
CA ALA A 135 -24.11 0.26 10.49
C ALA A 135 -24.87 0.61 11.76
N ALA A 136 -25.22 -0.41 12.54
CA ALA A 136 -25.70 -0.24 13.90
C ALA A 136 -24.49 -0.29 14.85
N VAL A 137 -24.33 0.75 15.66
CA VAL A 137 -23.39 0.79 16.77
C VAL A 137 -24.18 0.60 18.05
N ARG A 138 -23.86 -0.44 18.80
CA ARG A 138 -24.47 -0.70 20.11
C ARG A 138 -23.56 -0.18 21.19
N ASN A 139 -24.16 0.36 22.26
CA ASN A 139 -23.44 0.66 23.48
C ASN A 139 -23.00 -0.66 24.13
N ARG A 140 -21.79 -1.11 23.79
CA ARG A 140 -21.20 -2.33 24.37
C ARG A 140 -20.98 -2.23 25.87
N ILE A 141 -20.80 -1.00 26.40
CA ILE A 141 -20.70 -0.75 27.84
C ILE A 141 -22.07 -0.97 28.53
N GLY A 142 -23.17 -0.84 27.78
CA GLY A 142 -24.53 -1.09 28.27
C GLY A 142 -25.04 -2.52 28.08
N THR A 143 -24.25 -3.44 27.51
CA THR A 143 -24.70 -4.82 27.29
C THR A 143 -24.28 -5.70 28.48
N ILE A 144 -25.16 -5.73 29.50
CA ILE A 144 -25.19 -6.68 30.64
C ILE A 144 -24.02 -6.49 31.64
N ALA A 145 -23.93 -5.31 32.21
CA ALA A 145 -23.30 -5.10 33.51
C ALA A 145 -24.44 -5.04 34.56
N SER A 146 -25.23 -6.11 34.71
CA SER A 146 -26.20 -6.16 35.81
C SER A 146 -25.44 -6.39 37.12
N GLY A 147 -24.75 -5.35 37.58
CA GLY A 147 -24.51 -5.22 39.00
C GLY A 147 -25.85 -5.19 39.71
N ASP A 148 -25.86 -5.59 40.97
CA ASP A 148 -27.03 -5.34 41.81
C ASP A 148 -27.22 -3.82 41.91
N GLU A 149 -28.46 -3.34 41.77
CA GLU A 149 -28.78 -1.90 41.88
C GLU A 149 -28.44 -1.34 43.27
N ASN A 150 -28.40 -2.21 44.28
CA ASN A 150 -27.98 -1.90 45.64
C ASN A 150 -26.55 -2.41 45.94
N GLY A 151 -25.85 -2.91 44.92
CA GLY A 151 -24.46 -3.34 45.05
C GLY A 151 -23.51 -2.15 45.17
N PRO A 152 -22.21 -2.40 45.42
CA PRO A 152 -21.23 -1.34 45.50
C PRO A 152 -21.14 -0.48 44.23
N VAL A 153 -20.85 0.81 44.42
CA VAL A 153 -20.46 1.73 43.35
C VAL A 153 -18.93 1.73 43.26
N ILE A 154 -18.41 1.51 42.05
CA ILE A 154 -16.96 1.40 41.81
C ILE A 154 -16.48 2.36 40.73
N GLU A 155 -15.31 2.97 40.95
CA GLU A 155 -14.65 3.81 39.97
C GLU A 155 -13.11 3.71 40.00
N PHE A 156 -12.49 4.03 38.86
CA PHE A 156 -11.05 4.27 38.82
C PHE A 156 -10.77 5.71 39.27
N THR A 157 -9.92 5.88 40.26
CA THR A 157 -9.59 7.21 40.80
C THR A 157 -8.69 8.02 39.85
N SER A 158 -8.48 9.30 40.16
CA SER A 158 -7.57 10.18 39.43
C SER A 158 -6.09 9.77 39.54
N SER A 159 -5.73 8.99 40.57
CA SER A 159 -4.38 8.44 40.73
C SER A 159 -4.13 7.18 39.89
N ALA A 160 -5.18 6.62 39.28
CA ALA A 160 -5.07 5.46 38.41
C ALA A 160 -4.52 5.87 37.03
N THR A 161 -3.60 5.05 36.50
CA THR A 161 -3.02 5.20 35.16
C THR A 161 -4.10 5.51 34.12
N PRO A 162 -3.99 6.63 33.38
CA PRO A 162 -5.01 7.06 32.43
C PRO A 162 -5.38 5.97 31.42
N ALA A 163 -6.63 5.96 30.99
CA ALA A 163 -7.08 5.08 29.90
C ALA A 163 -6.23 5.31 28.64
N ASP A 164 -6.08 4.26 27.83
CA ASP A 164 -5.33 4.22 26.57
C ASP A 164 -3.83 4.54 26.71
N SER A 165 -3.30 4.56 27.94
CA SER A 165 -1.86 4.64 28.18
C SER A 165 -1.13 3.43 27.59
N ILE A 166 0.09 3.67 27.10
CA ILE A 166 1.01 2.63 26.65
C ILE A 166 1.75 2.09 27.87
N LEU A 167 1.62 0.80 28.13
CA LEU A 167 2.16 0.10 29.30
C LEU A 167 3.30 -0.81 28.88
N SER A 168 4.38 -0.80 29.65
CA SER A 168 5.55 -1.64 29.38
C SER A 168 6.22 -2.07 30.69
N GLY A 169 6.16 -3.37 31.00
CA GLY A 169 6.55 -3.89 32.32
C GLY A 169 5.70 -3.30 33.45
N ALA A 170 6.37 -2.78 34.47
CA ALA A 170 5.72 -2.14 35.62
C ALA A 170 5.51 -0.63 35.47
N SER A 171 5.70 -0.07 34.27
CA SER A 171 5.65 1.38 34.01
C SER A 171 4.78 1.75 32.82
N VAL A 172 4.20 2.94 32.86
CA VAL A 172 3.70 3.64 31.67
C VAL A 172 4.92 4.04 30.83
N TYR A 173 4.86 3.87 29.51
CA TYR A 173 5.94 4.25 28.61
C TYR A 173 6.33 5.74 28.81
N ASN A 174 7.61 6.00 29.10
CA ASN A 174 8.13 7.32 29.48
C ASN A 174 7.42 7.99 30.67
N GLY A 175 6.84 7.21 31.57
CA GLY A 175 6.00 7.71 32.66
C GLY A 175 6.24 7.04 34.01
N ALA A 176 5.26 7.18 34.89
CA ALA A 176 5.27 6.62 36.23
C ALA A 176 4.98 5.10 36.24
N SER A 177 5.11 4.48 37.40
CA SER A 177 4.67 3.10 37.63
C SER A 177 3.19 2.93 37.31
N ILE A 178 2.80 1.75 36.82
CA ILE A 178 1.41 1.45 36.50
C ILE A 178 0.65 1.28 37.81
N ASN A 179 -0.24 2.22 38.12
CA ASN A 179 -1.10 2.13 39.30
C ASN A 179 -2.56 2.03 38.87
N LEU A 180 -3.22 0.96 39.27
CA LEU A 180 -4.66 0.78 39.11
C LEU A 180 -5.30 1.08 40.46
N ALA A 181 -5.61 2.35 40.69
CA ALA A 181 -6.23 2.82 41.93
C ALA A 181 -7.76 2.87 41.79
N VAL A 182 -8.44 2.09 42.62
CA VAL A 182 -9.88 1.87 42.58
C VAL A 182 -10.50 2.33 43.89
N HIS A 183 -11.61 3.02 43.77
CA HIS A 183 -12.47 3.41 44.89
C HIS A 183 -13.78 2.66 44.79
N ALA A 184 -14.19 2.02 45.87
CA ALA A 184 -15.45 1.30 45.97
C ALA A 184 -16.19 1.76 47.23
N SER A 185 -17.46 2.09 47.08
CA SER A 185 -18.32 2.56 48.17
C SER A 185 -19.71 1.91 48.09
N VAL A 186 -20.35 1.71 49.24
CA VAL A 186 -21.71 1.18 49.35
C VAL A 186 -22.43 1.83 50.52
N THR A 187 -23.75 2.03 50.41
CA THR A 187 -24.52 2.82 51.39
C THR A 187 -25.20 1.98 52.47
N ASP A 188 -25.54 0.72 52.19
CA ASP A 188 -26.36 -0.15 53.05
C ASP A 188 -25.68 -1.47 53.45
N ALA A 189 -24.36 -1.58 53.22
CA ALA A 189 -23.57 -2.79 53.41
C ALA A 189 -22.10 -2.42 53.67
N ASN A 190 -21.22 -3.42 53.67
CA ASN A 190 -19.78 -3.21 53.74
C ASN A 190 -19.06 -3.93 52.61
N ILE A 191 -18.04 -3.30 52.03
CA ILE A 191 -17.19 -3.90 51.01
C ILE A 191 -16.37 -5.03 51.61
N THR A 192 -16.43 -6.22 51.01
CA THR A 192 -15.67 -7.41 51.40
C THR A 192 -14.49 -7.67 50.48
N GLY A 193 -14.57 -7.24 49.23
CA GLY A 193 -13.44 -7.37 48.32
C GLY A 193 -13.60 -6.64 46.99
N ILE A 194 -12.47 -6.51 46.30
CA ILE A 194 -12.37 -5.95 44.95
C ILE A 194 -11.55 -6.91 44.10
N ASP A 195 -12.10 -7.32 42.97
CA ASP A 195 -11.41 -8.12 41.95
C ASP A 195 -11.12 -7.25 40.73
N MET A 196 -9.86 -7.23 40.30
CA MET A 196 -9.48 -6.75 38.97
C MET A 196 -9.06 -7.92 38.10
N ARG A 197 -9.35 -7.84 36.81
CA ARG A 197 -8.96 -8.85 35.83
C ARG A 197 -8.69 -8.23 34.48
N VAL A 198 -7.85 -8.87 33.67
CA VAL A 198 -7.66 -8.50 32.27
C VAL A 198 -8.46 -9.43 31.38
N ASP A 199 -9.26 -8.83 30.50
CA ASP A 199 -9.96 -9.56 29.47
C ASP A 199 -8.96 -9.93 28.36
N THR A 200 -8.75 -11.23 28.15
CA THR A 200 -7.94 -11.77 27.07
C THR A 200 -8.81 -12.54 26.08
N VAL A 201 -8.27 -12.86 24.91
CA VAL A 201 -8.98 -13.64 23.88
C VAL A 201 -9.34 -15.05 24.40
N ASP A 202 -8.48 -15.60 25.25
CA ASP A 202 -8.62 -16.95 25.81
C ASP A 202 -9.40 -16.95 27.15
N GLY A 203 -9.96 -15.80 27.56
CA GLY A 203 -10.72 -15.63 28.80
C GLY A 203 -10.20 -14.52 29.70
N SER A 204 -10.76 -14.38 30.89
CA SER A 204 -10.32 -13.40 31.88
C SER A 204 -9.16 -13.96 32.72
N GLN A 205 -8.07 -13.21 32.86
CA GLN A 205 -6.92 -13.58 33.71
C GLN A 205 -6.78 -12.61 34.89
N PRO A 206 -6.45 -13.10 36.11
CA PRO A 206 -6.12 -12.20 37.21
C PRO A 206 -4.82 -11.45 36.89
N LEU A 207 -4.77 -10.18 37.29
CA LEU A 207 -3.56 -9.37 37.23
C LEU A 207 -2.65 -9.71 38.42
N ARG A 208 -1.36 -9.46 38.26
CA ARG A 208 -0.33 -9.68 39.28
C ARG A 208 0.55 -8.44 39.43
N SER A 209 0.96 -8.15 40.66
CA SER A 209 1.75 -6.95 40.97
C SER A 209 3.26 -7.11 40.78
N GLY A 210 3.66 -8.01 39.87
CA GLY A 210 5.06 -8.33 39.60
C GLY A 210 5.18 -9.41 38.53
N ASN A 211 6.43 -9.70 38.15
CA ASN A 211 6.76 -10.58 37.03
C ASN A 211 6.83 -12.07 37.37
N THR A 212 6.34 -12.51 38.54
CA THR A 212 6.41 -13.92 38.95
C THR A 212 5.03 -14.52 39.18
N VAL A 213 4.95 -15.84 39.11
CA VAL A 213 3.73 -16.57 39.46
C VAL A 213 3.43 -16.59 40.96
N TYR A 214 4.33 -16.04 41.78
CA TYR A 214 4.12 -15.84 43.22
C TYR A 214 3.72 -14.39 43.55
N SER A 215 3.69 -13.51 42.54
CA SER A 215 3.28 -12.12 42.75
C SER A 215 1.80 -12.05 43.18
N PRO A 216 1.46 -11.14 44.11
CA PRO A 216 0.10 -10.95 44.60
C PRO A 216 -0.90 -10.80 43.46
N LYS A 217 -2.02 -11.52 43.56
CA LYS A 217 -3.14 -11.42 42.62
C LYS A 217 -3.90 -10.12 42.83
N SER A 218 -4.57 -9.65 41.80
CA SER A 218 -5.48 -8.50 41.83
C SER A 218 -6.84 -8.80 42.45
N SER A 219 -6.85 -9.61 43.51
CA SER A 219 -8.01 -9.81 44.37
C SER A 219 -7.65 -9.24 45.74
N TYR A 220 -8.32 -8.15 46.10
CA TYR A 220 -8.16 -7.51 47.40
C TYR A 220 -9.28 -7.97 48.31
N ALA A 221 -8.94 -8.72 49.36
CA ALA A 221 -9.86 -9.04 50.43
C ALA A 221 -9.73 -7.96 51.52
N VAL A 222 -10.86 -7.35 51.89
CA VAL A 222 -10.89 -6.37 52.97
C VAL A 222 -10.88 -7.12 54.30
N ALA A 223 -9.83 -6.95 55.09
CA ALA A 223 -9.66 -7.69 56.35
C ALA A 223 -10.77 -7.41 57.38
N THR A 224 -11.36 -6.23 57.33
CA THR A 224 -12.54 -5.85 58.11
C THR A 224 -13.49 -5.14 57.18
N PRO A 225 -14.70 -5.66 56.92
CA PRO A 225 -15.65 -5.03 56.01
C PRO A 225 -15.90 -3.57 56.41
N VAL A 226 -15.78 -2.65 55.44
CA VAL A 226 -16.02 -1.22 55.62
C VAL A 226 -16.88 -0.66 54.49
N PRO A 227 -17.66 0.42 54.70
CA PRO A 227 -18.54 0.97 53.67
C PRO A 227 -17.79 1.67 52.53
N ASP A 228 -16.50 1.99 52.72
CA ASP A 228 -15.69 2.75 51.79
C ASP A 228 -14.24 2.23 51.74
N VAL A 229 -13.75 1.91 50.53
CA VAL A 229 -12.42 1.31 50.31
C VAL A 229 -11.70 1.99 49.15
N LEU A 230 -10.47 2.43 49.41
CA LEU A 230 -9.50 2.81 48.39
C LEU A 230 -8.42 1.74 48.29
N TRP A 231 -8.27 1.14 47.11
CA TRP A 231 -7.24 0.13 46.86
C TRP A 231 -6.39 0.52 45.65
N ALA A 232 -5.07 0.53 45.84
CA ALA A 232 -4.09 0.77 44.80
C ALA A 232 -3.36 -0.53 44.46
N PHE A 233 -3.31 -0.84 43.17
CA PHE A 233 -2.64 -2.04 42.66
C PHE A 233 -1.56 -1.67 41.65
N ALA A 234 -0.30 -1.98 41.97
CA ALA A 234 0.84 -1.77 41.08
C ALA A 234 0.93 -2.90 40.06
N TRP A 235 0.42 -2.73 38.85
CA TRP A 235 0.38 -3.80 37.84
C TRP A 235 1.73 -3.96 37.12
N ASP A 236 2.19 -5.20 36.92
CA ASP A 236 3.29 -5.54 36.02
C ASP A 236 2.77 -6.31 34.80
N THR A 237 2.91 -5.72 33.61
CA THR A 237 2.46 -6.34 32.36
C THR A 237 3.37 -7.49 31.90
N ARG A 238 4.50 -7.75 32.56
CA ARG A 238 5.41 -8.89 32.28
C ARG A 238 5.16 -10.11 33.17
N GLN A 239 3.98 -10.20 33.79
CA GLN A 239 3.61 -11.39 34.55
C GLN A 239 3.69 -12.67 33.70
N VAL A 240 4.24 -13.73 34.28
CA VAL A 240 4.35 -15.06 33.67
C VAL A 240 3.54 -16.11 34.44
N SER A 241 3.14 -17.18 33.76
CA SER A 241 2.51 -18.35 34.38
C SER A 241 3.53 -19.26 35.07
N ASP A 242 3.05 -20.32 35.72
CA ASP A 242 3.88 -21.34 36.38
C ASP A 242 4.87 -22.00 35.40
N ASN A 243 4.52 -22.07 34.11
CA ASN A 243 5.39 -22.60 33.06
C ASN A 243 6.33 -21.55 32.43
N GLY A 244 6.42 -20.33 32.99
CA GLY A 244 7.26 -19.25 32.49
C GLY A 244 6.76 -18.54 31.23
N SER A 245 5.57 -18.88 30.72
CA SER A 245 5.00 -18.20 29.55
C SER A 245 4.41 -16.83 29.93
N PRO A 246 4.52 -15.78 29.08
CA PRO A 246 3.86 -14.50 29.31
C PRO A 246 2.34 -14.67 29.43
N GLN A 247 1.75 -14.13 30.50
CA GLN A 247 0.31 -14.21 30.74
C GLN A 247 -0.45 -13.01 30.16
N VAL A 248 0.21 -11.87 30.04
CA VAL A 248 -0.34 -10.69 29.37
C VAL A 248 0.38 -10.54 28.05
N ARG A 249 -0.29 -10.95 26.97
CA ARG A 249 0.21 -10.73 25.61
C ARG A 249 0.12 -9.25 25.27
N ASP A 250 0.97 -8.80 24.36
CA ASP A 250 0.94 -7.43 23.84
C ASP A 250 -0.32 -7.10 23.04
N GLY A 251 -0.59 -5.81 22.94
CA GLY A 251 -1.73 -5.23 22.25
C GLY A 251 -2.73 -4.57 23.20
N ARG A 252 -3.93 -4.31 22.69
CA ARG A 252 -5.00 -3.68 23.44
C ARG A 252 -5.58 -4.64 24.48
N ARG A 253 -5.60 -4.20 25.73
CA ARG A 253 -6.12 -4.96 26.89
C ARG A 253 -7.16 -4.15 27.63
N THR A 254 -8.21 -4.82 28.08
CA THR A 254 -9.25 -4.23 28.91
C THR A 254 -9.11 -4.77 30.30
N VAL A 255 -8.90 -3.89 31.28
CA VAL A 255 -8.94 -4.23 32.69
C VAL A 255 -10.35 -3.97 33.19
N THR A 256 -10.97 -4.98 33.77
CA THR A 256 -12.30 -4.93 34.33
C THR A 256 -12.22 -5.10 35.84
N ILE A 257 -12.96 -4.29 36.59
CA ILE A 257 -13.02 -4.29 38.05
C ILE A 257 -14.45 -4.56 38.53
N VAL A 258 -14.56 -5.33 39.61
CA VAL A 258 -15.81 -5.66 40.30
C VAL A 258 -15.56 -5.61 41.80
N ALA A 259 -16.44 -4.97 42.55
CA ALA A 259 -16.45 -5.02 44.01
C ALA A 259 -17.59 -5.91 44.51
N TYR A 260 -17.39 -6.51 45.68
CA TYR A 260 -18.40 -7.30 46.39
C TYR A 260 -18.60 -6.74 47.79
N ASP A 261 -19.83 -6.83 48.28
CA ASP A 261 -20.17 -6.49 49.66
C ASP A 261 -20.37 -7.73 50.55
N ASP A 262 -20.69 -7.52 51.82
CA ASP A 262 -20.98 -8.55 52.82
C ASP A 262 -22.32 -9.27 52.61
N LYS A 263 -23.15 -8.76 51.68
CA LYS A 263 -24.36 -9.43 51.18
C LYS A 263 -24.09 -10.18 49.86
N SER A 264 -22.84 -10.27 49.42
CA SER A 264 -22.40 -10.92 48.18
C SER A 264 -22.99 -10.29 46.91
N ARG A 265 -23.39 -9.01 46.95
CA ARG A 265 -23.89 -8.28 45.79
C ARG A 265 -22.70 -7.71 45.00
N PRO A 266 -22.59 -8.01 43.69
CA PRO A 266 -21.52 -7.46 42.87
C PRO A 266 -21.86 -6.03 42.41
N SER A 267 -20.84 -5.19 42.31
CA SER A 267 -20.93 -3.91 41.61
C SER A 267 -21.21 -4.13 40.11
N ALA A 268 -21.74 -3.11 39.44
CA ALA A 268 -21.66 -3.08 37.98
C ALA A 268 -20.18 -3.08 37.57
N PRO A 269 -19.72 -3.98 36.68
CA PRO A 269 -18.33 -3.99 36.24
C PRO A 269 -17.95 -2.66 35.59
N LYS A 270 -16.78 -2.14 35.96
CA LYS A 270 -16.17 -0.97 35.32
C LYS A 270 -14.93 -1.42 34.57
N SER A 271 -14.72 -0.90 33.37
CA SER A 271 -13.58 -1.30 32.54
C SER A 271 -12.76 -0.09 32.07
N ARG A 272 -11.45 -0.30 31.91
CA ARG A 272 -10.51 0.67 31.32
C ARG A 272 -9.62 -0.07 30.33
N THR A 273 -9.36 0.54 29.18
CA THR A 273 -8.53 -0.02 28.13
C THR A 273 -7.12 0.55 28.18
N PHE A 274 -6.12 -0.28 27.85
CA PHE A 274 -4.70 0.06 27.80
C PHE A 274 -4.04 -0.59 26.58
N ILE A 275 -2.89 -0.07 26.17
CA ILE A 275 -2.04 -0.70 25.15
C ILE A 275 -0.84 -1.31 25.89
N VAL A 276 -0.74 -2.63 25.91
CA VAL A 276 0.40 -3.35 26.49
C VAL A 276 1.44 -3.59 25.41
N ASP A 277 2.69 -3.21 25.68
CA ASP A 277 3.81 -3.23 24.73
C ASP A 277 5.11 -3.65 25.45
N ASN A 278 5.22 -4.95 25.69
CA ASN A 278 6.37 -5.56 26.35
C ASN A 278 7.43 -6.05 25.36
N GLU A 279 7.02 -6.40 24.15
CA GLU A 279 7.78 -7.07 23.12
C GLU A 279 7.83 -6.18 21.86
N PRO A 280 8.91 -6.25 21.07
CA PRO A 280 8.93 -5.57 19.79
C PRO A 280 7.91 -6.22 18.82
N PRO A 281 7.44 -5.49 17.79
CA PRO A 281 6.47 -6.05 16.85
C PRO A 281 7.05 -7.28 16.15
N GLY A 282 6.21 -8.31 16.00
CA GLY A 282 6.62 -9.53 15.31
C GLY A 282 6.91 -9.30 13.83
N LEU A 283 7.70 -10.18 13.22
CA LEU A 283 7.73 -10.30 11.76
C LEU A 283 6.36 -10.81 11.32
N ALA A 284 5.44 -9.90 10.98
CA ALA A 284 4.20 -10.34 10.37
C ALA A 284 4.53 -11.16 9.12
N THR A 285 4.00 -12.38 9.08
CA THR A 285 3.91 -13.24 7.91
C THR A 285 3.20 -12.44 6.80
N GLY A 286 3.97 -11.78 5.93
CA GLY A 286 3.45 -10.82 4.94
C GLY A 286 4.09 -9.43 4.94
N LEU A 287 5.04 -9.16 5.85
CA LEU A 287 5.87 -7.94 5.80
C LEU A 287 6.94 -7.94 4.72
N ALA A 288 7.14 -9.06 4.01
CA ALA A 288 8.04 -9.06 2.86
C ALA A 288 7.58 -7.93 1.92
N PRO A 289 8.39 -6.85 1.76
CA PRO A 289 7.98 -5.71 0.97
C PRO A 289 7.73 -6.23 -0.43
N ASN A 290 6.48 -6.18 -0.86
CA ASN A 290 6.16 -6.39 -2.25
C ASN A 290 6.60 -5.12 -2.95
N LEU A 291 7.64 -5.26 -3.76
CA LEU A 291 8.03 -4.23 -4.69
C LEU A 291 6.89 -4.10 -5.70
N VAL A 292 6.00 -3.15 -5.46
CA VAL A 292 4.98 -2.78 -6.43
C VAL A 292 5.74 -2.14 -7.57
N GLY A 293 5.74 -2.86 -8.70
CA GLY A 293 6.53 -2.57 -9.88
C GLY A 293 6.39 -1.13 -10.36
N LEU A 294 7.23 -0.25 -9.80
CA LEU A 294 7.80 0.87 -10.53
C LEU A 294 9.11 0.44 -11.19
N ALA A 295 9.37 -0.86 -11.33
CA ALA A 295 10.50 -1.39 -12.10
C ALA A 295 10.50 -0.90 -13.57
N ASP A 296 9.37 -0.37 -14.06
CA ASP A 296 9.24 0.31 -15.34
C ASP A 296 9.65 1.80 -15.32
N LEU A 297 10.06 2.34 -14.18
CA LEU A 297 10.68 3.66 -14.08
C LEU A 297 12.16 3.47 -13.80
N SER A 298 12.98 4.01 -14.70
CA SER A 298 14.44 3.87 -14.64
C SER A 298 15.09 4.59 -13.46
N GLN A 299 14.38 5.53 -12.84
CA GLN A 299 14.91 6.39 -11.79
C GLN A 299 14.04 6.43 -10.55
N GLN A 300 12.98 5.63 -10.46
CA GLN A 300 12.11 5.60 -9.29
C GLN A 300 11.83 4.17 -8.88
N MET A 301 11.95 3.90 -7.59
CA MET A 301 11.60 2.63 -7.00
C MET A 301 10.59 2.88 -5.88
N GLY A 302 9.52 2.09 -5.86
CA GLY A 302 8.52 2.10 -4.80
C GLY A 302 8.49 0.76 -4.07
N ALA A 303 8.12 0.79 -2.80
CA ALA A 303 7.87 -0.40 -2.00
C ALA A 303 6.52 -0.28 -1.30
N VAL A 304 5.81 -1.40 -1.21
CA VAL A 304 4.59 -1.54 -0.41
C VAL A 304 4.76 -2.74 0.50
N TRP A 305 4.35 -2.61 1.75
CA TRP A 305 4.41 -3.68 2.73
C TRP A 305 3.08 -3.74 3.51
N GLY A 306 2.75 -4.92 4.03
CA GLY A 306 1.65 -5.07 4.98
C GLY A 306 1.95 -4.37 6.30
N SER A 307 0.94 -4.14 7.14
CA SER A 307 1.18 -3.64 8.50
C SER A 307 1.66 -4.78 9.41
N ALA A 308 2.72 -4.52 10.16
CA ALA A 308 3.17 -5.44 11.22
C ALA A 308 2.16 -5.45 12.37
N MET A 309 1.96 -6.60 12.99
CA MET A 309 1.21 -6.72 14.24
C MET A 309 2.13 -6.45 15.42
N ASP A 310 1.64 -5.67 16.38
CA ASP A 310 2.31 -5.35 17.64
C ASP A 310 1.50 -5.97 18.78
N GLY A 311 1.64 -7.28 18.94
CA GLY A 311 0.74 -8.11 19.75
C GLY A 311 -0.44 -8.68 18.97
N ASP A 312 -1.54 -9.03 19.67
CA ASP A 312 -2.62 -9.84 19.06
C ASP A 312 -3.62 -9.04 18.22
N ASN A 313 -3.83 -7.76 18.51
CA ASN A 313 -5.01 -7.01 18.05
C ASN A 313 -4.74 -5.55 17.70
N ILE A 314 -3.48 -5.16 17.54
CA ILE A 314 -3.11 -3.80 17.15
C ILE A 314 -1.96 -3.86 16.14
N TYR A 315 -2.00 -2.94 15.18
CA TYR A 315 -0.93 -2.78 14.20
C TYR A 315 0.17 -1.90 14.80
N ALA A 316 1.42 -2.19 14.43
CA ALA A 316 2.55 -1.35 14.74
C ALA A 316 2.28 0.08 14.25
N PRO A 317 2.42 1.11 15.10
CA PRO A 317 2.06 2.49 14.77
C PRO A 317 3.00 3.12 13.73
N ARG A 318 4.19 2.54 13.54
CA ARG A 318 5.23 3.11 12.68
C ARG A 318 6.02 2.01 11.98
N HIS A 319 6.37 2.30 10.74
CA HIS A 319 7.34 1.55 9.95
C HIS A 319 8.45 2.47 9.45
N GLU A 320 9.64 1.92 9.27
CA GLU A 320 10.77 2.59 8.66
C GLU A 320 11.32 1.69 7.56
N ALA A 321 11.36 2.21 6.34
CA ALA A 321 11.98 1.53 5.22
C ALA A 321 13.35 2.14 4.94
N LYS A 322 14.37 1.29 4.92
CA LYS A 322 15.74 1.64 4.54
C LYS A 322 16.05 1.02 3.18
N VAL A 323 16.58 1.84 2.27
CA VAL A 323 17.03 1.37 0.96
C VAL A 323 18.49 0.97 1.07
N TYR A 324 18.78 -0.20 0.55
CA TYR A 324 20.13 -0.70 0.40
C TYR A 324 20.47 -0.78 -1.08
N ARG A 325 21.69 -0.41 -1.43
CA ARG A 325 22.23 -0.53 -2.78
C ARG A 325 23.45 -1.43 -2.72
N ASN A 326 23.62 -2.25 -3.73
CA ASN A 326 24.86 -2.98 -3.90
C ASN A 326 25.95 -2.02 -4.43
N THR A 327 26.98 -1.75 -3.64
CA THR A 327 28.04 -0.79 -3.95
C THR A 327 29.41 -1.44 -4.16
N ASN A 328 29.52 -2.76 -3.93
CA ASN A 328 30.78 -3.49 -3.96
C ASN A 328 30.58 -4.89 -4.56
N LEU A 329 31.65 -5.57 -4.99
CA LEU A 329 31.58 -6.99 -5.40
C LEU A 329 31.42 -7.95 -4.20
N SER A 330 31.51 -7.45 -2.96
CA SER A 330 31.24 -8.23 -1.77
C SER A 330 29.74 -8.54 -1.68
N SER A 331 29.38 -9.67 -1.06
CA SER A 331 28.00 -10.07 -0.79
C SER A 331 27.25 -9.17 0.22
N SER A 332 27.78 -7.98 0.52
CA SER A 332 27.27 -7.04 1.50
C SER A 332 26.57 -5.88 0.81
N LEU A 333 25.27 -5.73 1.08
CA LEU A 333 24.51 -4.55 0.73
C LEU A 333 24.84 -3.40 1.69
N GLU A 334 25.19 -2.23 1.15
CA GLU A 334 25.43 -1.03 1.97
C GLU A 334 24.15 -0.20 2.08
N LEU A 335 23.97 0.44 3.24
CA LEU A 335 22.85 1.35 3.47
C LEU A 335 23.00 2.56 2.53
N TRP A 336 22.07 2.70 1.61
CA TRP A 336 22.08 3.77 0.62
C TRP A 336 21.17 4.90 1.11
N SER A 337 21.75 6.00 1.58
CA SER A 337 21.01 7.15 2.16
C SER A 337 21.47 8.47 1.55
N PRO A 338 20.52 9.42 1.31
CA PRO A 338 20.29 10.47 2.30
C PRO A 338 18.81 10.67 2.71
N VAL A 339 17.90 9.73 2.44
CA VAL A 339 16.52 9.85 2.94
C VAL A 339 16.48 9.39 4.40
N GLY A 340 17.05 10.20 5.30
CA GLY A 340 16.99 10.02 6.75
C GLY A 340 15.59 10.22 7.36
N GLY A 341 14.53 10.10 6.56
CA GLY A 341 13.15 10.14 7.01
C GLY A 341 12.54 8.75 6.87
N ALA A 342 11.94 8.25 7.95
CA ALA A 342 11.09 7.06 7.85
C ALA A 342 10.05 7.28 6.74
N LEU A 343 10.09 6.45 5.70
CA LEU A 343 9.03 6.46 4.69
C LEU A 343 7.76 5.92 5.34
N SER A 344 6.78 6.78 5.58
CA SER A 344 5.40 6.34 5.79
C SER A 344 4.90 5.75 4.47
N ALA A 345 4.61 4.44 4.45
CA ALA A 345 4.19 3.74 3.24
C ALA A 345 2.95 4.38 2.58
N PRO A 346 2.84 4.35 1.23
CA PRO A 346 3.85 4.00 0.25
C PRO A 346 4.76 5.19 -0.13
N GLY A 347 6.07 4.96 -0.21
CA GLY A 347 7.07 5.98 -0.61
C GLY A 347 7.85 5.59 -1.87
N THR A 348 8.31 6.59 -2.62
CA THR A 348 9.19 6.42 -3.80
C THR A 348 10.56 7.02 -3.53
N VAL A 349 11.62 6.34 -3.95
CA VAL A 349 13.00 6.85 -3.86
C VAL A 349 13.59 6.97 -5.26
N THR A 350 14.32 8.05 -5.49
CA THR A 350 15.09 8.23 -6.73
C THR A 350 16.23 7.22 -6.73
N VAL A 351 16.46 6.50 -7.82
CA VAL A 351 17.48 5.44 -7.89
C VAL A 351 18.32 5.59 -9.15
N ALA A 352 19.56 5.10 -9.09
CA ALA A 352 20.39 4.97 -10.28
C ALA A 352 19.83 3.89 -11.22
N PRO A 353 19.90 4.09 -12.56
CA PRO A 353 19.51 3.09 -13.52
C PRO A 353 20.48 1.91 -13.52
N LEU A 354 19.99 0.73 -13.88
CA LEU A 354 20.77 -0.51 -13.93
C LEU A 354 21.66 -0.72 -12.69
N ALA A 355 21.03 -0.69 -11.51
CA ALA A 355 21.66 -0.96 -10.23
C ALA A 355 20.77 -1.85 -9.35
N GLU A 356 21.41 -2.60 -8.45
CA GLU A 356 20.74 -3.51 -7.51
C GLU A 356 20.33 -2.79 -6.23
N TYR A 357 19.06 -2.95 -5.87
CA TYR A 357 18.51 -2.42 -4.62
C TYR A 357 17.71 -3.47 -3.86
N ALA A 358 17.64 -3.29 -2.54
CA ALA A 358 16.70 -3.99 -1.68
C ALA A 358 16.17 -3.02 -0.62
N TYR A 359 14.98 -3.28 -0.11
CA TYR A 359 14.44 -2.58 1.06
C TYR A 359 14.57 -3.46 2.29
N ASN A 360 14.98 -2.89 3.41
CA ASN A 360 14.66 -3.43 4.72
C ASN A 360 13.54 -2.59 5.31
N VAL A 361 12.43 -3.22 5.67
CA VAL A 361 11.34 -2.56 6.39
C VAL A 361 11.35 -3.06 7.83
N THR A 362 11.41 -2.12 8.77
CA THR A 362 11.40 -2.36 10.21
C THR A 362 10.13 -1.76 10.80
N ALA A 363 9.44 -2.52 11.66
CA ALA A 363 8.30 -2.02 12.42
C ALA A 363 8.75 -1.55 13.81
N PHE A 364 8.03 -0.57 14.36
CA PHE A 364 8.27 -0.05 15.71
C PHE A 364 6.98 -0.19 16.52
N SER A 365 7.10 -0.63 17.77
CA SER A 365 5.97 -0.67 18.69
C SER A 365 5.60 0.72 19.21
N PHE A 366 4.51 0.84 19.96
CA PHE A 366 4.07 2.08 20.63
C PHE A 366 5.11 2.63 21.62
N ALA A 367 5.92 1.77 22.22
CA ALA A 367 7.03 2.05 23.12
C ALA A 367 8.36 2.22 22.36
N ASN A 368 8.32 2.40 21.03
CA ASN A 368 9.48 2.52 20.15
C ASN A 368 10.44 1.31 20.21
N ARG A 369 9.95 0.11 20.55
CA ARG A 369 10.77 -1.10 20.46
C ARG A 369 10.95 -1.46 18.99
N VAL A 370 12.17 -1.82 18.61
CA VAL A 370 12.53 -2.09 17.22
C VAL A 370 12.24 -3.56 16.90
N GLY A 371 11.31 -3.80 16.00
CA GLY A 371 11.03 -5.12 15.44
C GLY A 371 12.18 -5.65 14.58
N SER A 372 12.14 -6.95 14.31
CA SER A 372 12.96 -7.52 13.25
C SER A 372 12.60 -6.91 11.89
N PHE A 373 13.57 -6.81 10.98
CA PHE A 373 13.31 -6.27 9.65
C PHE A 373 12.87 -7.37 8.67
N ALA A 374 11.96 -7.02 7.77
CA ALA A 374 11.68 -7.81 6.58
C ALA A 374 12.46 -7.23 5.39
N ARG A 375 13.15 -8.09 4.64
CA ARG A 375 13.92 -7.69 3.45
C ARG A 375 13.14 -8.01 2.18
N SER A 376 13.08 -7.07 1.24
CA SER A 376 12.53 -7.32 -0.09
C SER A 376 13.47 -8.22 -0.90
N PRO A 377 12.96 -8.94 -1.90
CA PRO A 377 13.81 -9.48 -2.96
C PRO A 377 14.67 -8.37 -3.57
N VAL A 378 15.88 -8.72 -4.03
CA VAL A 378 16.72 -7.79 -4.77
C VAL A 378 16.03 -7.42 -6.08
N THR A 379 16.03 -6.13 -6.41
CA THR A 379 15.52 -5.63 -7.68
C THR A 379 16.58 -4.84 -8.40
N ILE A 380 16.69 -5.15 -9.69
CA ILE A 380 17.54 -4.44 -10.64
C ILE A 380 16.68 -3.40 -11.34
N THR A 381 17.05 -2.13 -11.20
CA THR A 381 16.40 -1.02 -11.88
C THR A 381 16.60 -1.11 -13.39
N ARG A 382 15.67 -0.54 -14.15
CA ARG A 382 15.73 -0.53 -15.60
C ARG A 382 16.94 0.28 -16.10
N PRO A 383 17.63 -0.14 -17.17
CA PRO A 383 18.57 0.75 -17.85
C PRO A 383 17.83 1.93 -18.49
N VAL A 384 18.51 3.07 -18.61
CA VAL A 384 18.05 4.23 -19.41
C VAL A 384 18.80 4.20 -20.72
N LEU A 385 18.07 4.37 -21.81
CA LEU A 385 18.67 4.70 -23.09
C LEU A 385 18.53 6.20 -23.29
N GLY A 386 19.64 6.92 -23.10
CA GLY A 386 19.79 8.32 -23.46
C GLY A 386 20.54 8.44 -24.79
N GLY A 387 20.81 9.67 -25.21
CA GLY A 387 21.66 9.94 -26.35
C GLY A 387 21.30 11.21 -27.09
N SER A 388 21.93 11.38 -28.24
CA SER A 388 21.59 12.40 -29.24
C SER A 388 21.29 11.75 -30.58
N TYR A 389 20.51 12.42 -31.42
CA TYR A 389 20.34 12.03 -32.81
C TYR A 389 20.71 13.19 -33.73
N GLY A 390 21.19 12.87 -34.92
CA GLY A 390 21.41 13.80 -36.02
C GLY A 390 20.76 13.26 -37.28
N ALA A 391 20.28 14.15 -38.16
CA ALA A 391 19.75 13.78 -39.46
C ALA A 391 20.39 14.67 -40.53
N THR A 392 20.95 14.04 -41.56
CA THR A 392 21.60 14.71 -42.69
C THR A 392 20.87 14.32 -43.97
N TRP A 393 20.43 15.31 -44.74
CA TRP A 393 19.83 15.08 -46.06
C TRP A 393 20.91 15.02 -47.13
N ASN A 394 20.91 13.96 -47.94
CA ASN A 394 21.73 13.86 -49.13
C ASN A 394 20.88 14.14 -50.37
N ALA A 395 21.01 15.36 -50.92
CA ALA A 395 20.25 15.81 -52.08
C ALA A 395 20.51 14.96 -53.34
N THR A 396 21.73 14.46 -53.52
CA THR A 396 22.14 13.67 -54.69
C THR A 396 21.44 12.31 -54.73
N THR A 397 21.31 11.65 -53.56
CA THR A 397 20.68 10.33 -53.47
C THR A 397 19.21 10.40 -53.11
N MET A 398 18.71 11.59 -52.77
CA MET A 398 17.39 11.81 -52.17
C MET A 398 17.15 10.91 -50.94
N LYS A 399 18.14 10.81 -50.05
CA LYS A 399 18.05 9.99 -48.83
C LYS A 399 18.36 10.79 -47.58
N TRP A 400 17.66 10.49 -46.50
CA TRP A 400 18.02 10.93 -45.17
C TRP A 400 18.96 9.91 -44.53
N THR A 401 20.05 10.41 -43.97
CA THR A 401 20.98 9.67 -43.13
C THR A 401 20.76 10.10 -41.69
N TYR A 402 20.27 9.17 -40.86
CA TYR A 402 20.10 9.41 -39.43
C TYR A 402 21.28 8.81 -38.69
N THR A 403 21.97 9.63 -37.91
CA THR A 403 23.08 9.24 -37.05
C THR A 403 22.61 9.33 -35.61
N ASN A 404 22.32 8.20 -34.98
CA ASN A 404 21.92 8.17 -33.57
C ASN A 404 23.14 7.81 -32.73
N ASN A 405 23.48 8.65 -31.76
CA ASN A 405 24.50 8.40 -30.75
C ASN A 405 23.81 8.06 -29.44
N PHE A 406 23.65 6.78 -29.17
CA PHE A 406 23.05 6.32 -27.92
C PHE A 406 24.07 6.33 -26.79
N SER A 407 23.64 6.71 -25.60
CA SER A 407 24.43 6.60 -24.36
C SER A 407 23.63 5.79 -23.34
N VAL A 408 24.22 4.73 -22.84
CA VAL A 408 23.68 3.97 -21.70
C VAL A 408 24.41 4.47 -20.45
N PRO A 409 23.73 5.17 -19.52
CA PRO A 409 24.38 5.64 -18.31
C PRO A 409 25.04 4.49 -17.59
N ARG A 410 26.28 4.75 -17.15
CA ARG A 410 27.13 3.82 -16.41
C ARG A 410 26.34 2.88 -15.50
N ALA A 411 26.47 1.59 -15.79
CA ALA A 411 26.10 0.54 -14.87
C ALA A 411 27.08 0.56 -13.70
N ASP A 412 26.57 0.42 -12.48
CA ASP A 412 27.40 0.20 -11.32
C ASP A 412 28.31 -1.05 -11.50
N LYS A 413 29.51 -1.04 -10.89
CA LYS A 413 30.63 -1.99 -11.16
C LYS A 413 30.42 -3.43 -10.68
N PHE A 414 29.18 -3.91 -10.49
CA PHE A 414 28.92 -5.08 -9.62
C PHE A 414 28.27 -6.26 -10.34
N TRP A 415 28.38 -6.32 -11.66
CA TRP A 415 27.91 -7.45 -12.46
C TRP A 415 29.03 -8.45 -12.69
N SER A 416 28.76 -9.74 -12.44
CA SER A 416 29.71 -10.81 -12.78
C SER A 416 29.82 -11.01 -14.29
N SER A 417 28.72 -10.74 -15.01
CA SER A 417 28.70 -10.57 -16.46
C SER A 417 27.60 -9.59 -16.86
N ILE A 418 27.81 -8.88 -17.96
CA ILE A 418 26.82 -8.01 -18.59
C ILE A 418 26.94 -8.12 -20.10
N ASN A 419 25.81 -8.30 -20.76
CA ASN A 419 25.66 -8.30 -22.20
C ASN A 419 24.63 -7.24 -22.57
N VAL A 420 24.99 -6.35 -23.49
CA VAL A 420 24.13 -5.25 -23.95
C VAL A 420 23.90 -5.41 -25.44
N VAL A 421 22.63 -5.53 -25.81
CA VAL A 421 22.16 -5.64 -27.19
C VAL A 421 21.31 -4.43 -27.51
N LEU A 422 21.63 -3.71 -28.58
CA LEU A 422 20.76 -2.69 -29.14
C LEU A 422 19.71 -3.38 -30.00
N GLU A 423 18.45 -3.19 -29.66
CA GLU A 423 17.32 -3.65 -30.46
C GLU A 423 16.76 -2.47 -31.25
N GLN A 424 16.71 -2.63 -32.56
CA GLN A 424 16.09 -1.70 -33.48
C GLN A 424 14.77 -2.30 -33.95
N ASP A 425 13.67 -1.61 -33.72
CA ASP A 425 12.32 -2.00 -34.16
C ASP A 425 11.89 -1.09 -35.32
N VAL A 426 11.75 -1.71 -36.49
CA VAL A 426 11.21 -1.08 -37.70
C VAL A 426 9.88 -1.73 -38.01
N LEU A 427 8.78 -1.05 -37.69
CA LEU A 427 7.42 -1.49 -38.01
C LEU A 427 7.08 -2.90 -37.45
N GLY A 428 7.57 -3.24 -36.26
CA GLY A 428 7.36 -4.53 -35.61
C GLY A 428 8.41 -5.58 -35.94
N VAL A 429 9.36 -5.29 -36.83
CA VAL A 429 10.51 -6.15 -37.12
C VAL A 429 11.69 -5.71 -36.26
N VAL A 430 12.09 -6.57 -35.32
CA VAL A 430 13.21 -6.30 -34.40
C VAL A 430 14.50 -6.87 -34.95
N THR A 431 15.48 -6.01 -35.22
CA THR A 431 16.87 -6.38 -35.54
C THR A 431 17.77 -6.08 -34.36
N THR A 432 18.66 -7.02 -34.03
CA THR A 432 19.57 -6.92 -32.88
C THR A 432 20.99 -6.62 -33.32
N THR A 433 21.66 -5.71 -32.64
CA THR A 433 23.11 -5.45 -32.80
C THR A 433 23.77 -5.61 -31.44
N ASP A 434 24.71 -6.54 -31.34
CA ASP A 434 25.51 -6.68 -30.12
C ASP A 434 26.39 -5.44 -29.96
N VAL A 435 26.21 -4.74 -28.83
CA VAL A 435 26.94 -3.50 -28.51
C VAL A 435 28.20 -3.81 -27.72
N THR A 436 28.20 -4.92 -26.99
CA THR A 436 29.37 -5.36 -26.22
C THR A 436 30.44 -5.91 -27.13
N THR A 437 31.49 -5.13 -27.39
CA THR A 437 32.82 -5.71 -27.62
C THR A 437 33.18 -6.46 -26.33
N ALA A 438 33.28 -7.79 -26.40
CA ALA A 438 33.45 -8.72 -25.28
C ALA A 438 34.42 -8.19 -24.19
N ALA A 439 33.88 -7.49 -23.20
CA ALA A 439 34.62 -7.10 -22.00
C ALA A 439 34.63 -8.33 -21.08
N THR A 440 35.66 -9.16 -21.23
CA THR A 440 35.84 -10.41 -20.48
C THR A 440 36.25 -10.20 -19.02
N SER A 441 36.34 -8.95 -18.54
CA SER A 441 36.65 -8.66 -17.15
C SER A 441 35.66 -7.66 -16.54
N ALA A 442 35.19 -7.97 -15.32
CA ALA A 442 34.22 -7.22 -14.52
C ALA A 442 34.61 -5.75 -14.23
N TRP A 443 35.78 -5.31 -14.68
CA TRP A 443 36.36 -4.00 -14.39
C TRP A 443 36.25 -2.99 -15.54
N ALA A 444 35.86 -3.41 -16.74
CA ALA A 444 35.96 -2.59 -17.96
C ALA A 444 34.72 -1.73 -18.31
N LEU A 445 33.63 -1.82 -17.55
CA LEU A 445 32.41 -1.01 -17.78
C LEU A 445 32.43 0.37 -17.12
N ASN A 446 33.56 1.07 -17.19
CA ASN A 446 33.65 2.47 -16.74
C ASN A 446 33.40 3.49 -17.84
N GLN A 447 32.97 3.06 -19.03
CA GLN A 447 32.68 3.94 -20.14
C GLN A 447 31.19 3.90 -20.46
N ASP A 448 30.61 5.07 -20.69
CA ASP A 448 29.31 5.18 -21.34
C ASP A 448 29.43 4.51 -22.73
N TYR A 449 28.55 3.55 -23.02
CA TYR A 449 28.54 2.95 -24.35
C TYR A 449 27.94 3.94 -25.33
N ALA A 450 28.79 4.50 -26.18
CA ALA A 450 28.38 5.24 -27.36
C ALA A 450 28.14 4.27 -28.52
N VAL A 451 26.90 4.09 -28.94
CA VAL A 451 26.58 3.36 -30.18
C VAL A 451 26.13 4.35 -31.22
N THR A 452 26.91 4.48 -32.29
CA THR A 452 26.53 5.24 -33.47
C THR A 452 25.85 4.31 -34.46
N THR A 453 24.55 4.46 -34.64
CA THR A 453 23.83 3.77 -35.73
C THR A 453 23.58 4.73 -36.88
N THR A 454 23.80 4.25 -38.12
CA THR A 454 23.50 5.02 -39.33
C THR A 454 22.38 4.32 -40.09
N TRP A 455 21.21 4.97 -40.17
CA TRP A 455 20.10 4.47 -40.99
C TRP A 455 19.96 5.32 -42.24
N VAL A 456 19.86 4.66 -43.40
CA VAL A 456 19.68 5.31 -44.70
C VAL A 456 18.35 4.86 -45.29
N GLY A 457 17.35 5.75 -45.23
CA GLY A 457 16.02 5.50 -45.75
C GLY A 457 15.80 6.09 -47.14
N PRO A 458 15.08 5.40 -48.05
CA PRO A 458 14.62 6.03 -49.29
C PRO A 458 13.51 7.06 -48.99
N LEU A 459 13.56 8.22 -49.67
CA LEU A 459 12.42 9.14 -49.72
C LEU A 459 11.29 8.46 -50.50
N ARG A 460 10.21 8.03 -49.84
CA ARG A 460 9.00 7.59 -50.54
C ARG A 460 8.13 8.82 -50.85
N LEU A 461 8.05 9.16 -52.13
CA LEU A 461 7.26 10.28 -52.67
C LEU A 461 5.73 10.07 -52.57
N THR A 462 5.24 8.95 -52.03
CA THR A 462 3.83 8.58 -51.99
C THR A 462 3.31 8.44 -50.57
N GLY A 463 3.03 9.56 -49.88
CA GLY A 463 2.13 9.69 -48.72
C GLY A 463 2.34 8.79 -47.48
N GLN A 464 3.26 7.83 -47.51
CA GLN A 464 3.58 6.93 -46.42
C GLN A 464 4.74 7.53 -45.63
N SER A 465 4.44 8.02 -44.43
CA SER A 465 5.43 8.42 -43.44
C SER A 465 6.42 7.28 -43.22
N THR A 466 7.70 7.49 -43.58
CA THR A 466 8.77 6.60 -43.13
C THR A 466 8.87 6.76 -41.61
N VAL A 467 8.25 5.86 -40.86
CA VAL A 467 8.32 5.85 -39.40
C VAL A 467 9.78 5.60 -39.03
N PRO A 468 10.46 6.54 -38.35
CA PRO A 468 11.84 6.32 -37.94
C PRO A 468 11.89 5.09 -37.01
N PRO A 469 12.96 4.28 -37.09
CA PRO A 469 13.14 3.15 -36.19
C PRO A 469 12.99 3.54 -34.72
N LYS A 470 12.36 2.67 -33.94
CA LYS A 470 12.41 2.75 -32.48
C LYS A 470 13.61 1.96 -31.99
N TYR A 471 14.29 2.44 -30.98
CA TYR A 471 15.44 1.79 -30.38
C TYR A 471 15.17 1.53 -28.92
N ARG A 472 15.62 0.37 -28.43
CA ARG A 472 15.74 0.07 -27.01
C ARG A 472 16.98 -0.79 -26.80
N ILE A 473 17.52 -0.80 -25.60
CA ILE A 473 18.57 -1.74 -25.23
C ILE A 473 17.98 -2.91 -24.44
N LYS A 474 18.44 -4.11 -24.75
CA LYS A 474 18.27 -5.32 -23.95
C LYS A 474 19.57 -5.56 -23.22
N VAL A 475 19.50 -5.50 -21.89
CA VAL A 475 20.63 -5.74 -21.01
C VAL A 475 20.40 -7.07 -20.29
N THR A 476 21.32 -8.01 -20.47
CA THR A 476 21.37 -9.26 -19.72
C THR A 476 22.50 -9.14 -18.71
N VAL A 477 22.18 -9.09 -17.42
CA VAL A 477 23.15 -8.96 -16.33
C VAL A 477 23.11 -10.18 -15.45
N THR A 478 24.26 -10.63 -14.96
CA THR A 478 24.35 -11.65 -13.91
C THR A 478 24.82 -10.97 -12.62
N PRO A 479 23.92 -10.77 -11.63
CA PRO A 479 24.27 -10.24 -10.32
C PRO A 479 25.52 -10.89 -9.72
N ALA A 480 26.44 -10.10 -9.18
CA ALA A 480 27.47 -10.63 -8.30
C ALA A 480 26.98 -10.58 -6.84
N GLY A 481 27.37 -11.57 -6.03
CA GLY A 481 27.09 -11.54 -4.59
C GLY A 481 25.62 -11.82 -4.23
N PHE A 482 24.98 -10.89 -3.49
CA PHE A 482 23.72 -11.12 -2.76
C PHE A 482 22.51 -11.42 -3.67
N GLY A 483 22.50 -10.91 -4.90
CA GLY A 483 21.43 -11.17 -5.87
C GLY A 483 21.46 -12.58 -6.49
N GLY A 484 22.58 -13.31 -6.37
CA GLY A 484 22.75 -14.64 -6.92
C GLY A 484 22.96 -14.69 -8.44
N GLY A 485 23.84 -15.57 -8.90
CA GLY A 485 24.35 -15.64 -10.28
C GLY A 485 23.38 -16.14 -11.37
N THR A 486 22.07 -15.93 -11.22
CA THR A 486 21.13 -16.18 -12.31
C THR A 486 21.05 -14.95 -13.21
N PRO A 487 21.26 -15.10 -14.53
CA PRO A 487 21.13 -13.99 -15.47
C PRO A 487 19.72 -13.39 -15.46
N VAL A 488 19.65 -12.06 -15.45
CA VAL A 488 18.43 -11.28 -15.48
C VAL A 488 18.42 -10.39 -16.71
N VAL A 489 17.32 -10.42 -17.46
CA VAL A 489 17.11 -9.57 -18.63
C VAL A 489 16.30 -8.32 -18.24
N ARG A 490 16.74 -7.15 -18.69
CA ARG A 490 16.06 -5.86 -18.56
C ARG A 490 16.06 -5.13 -19.89
N TYR A 491 15.00 -4.40 -20.18
CA TYR A 491 14.87 -3.58 -21.39
C TYR A 491 14.83 -2.11 -21.00
N SER A 492 15.43 -1.20 -21.75
CA SER A 492 15.27 0.25 -21.52
C SER A 492 13.90 0.76 -21.95
N ASN A 493 13.69 2.06 -21.75
CA ASN A 493 12.71 2.82 -22.52
C ASN A 493 12.97 2.70 -24.03
N TYR A 494 11.90 2.85 -24.82
CA TYR A 494 12.03 3.11 -26.24
C TYR A 494 12.42 4.57 -26.46
N VAL A 495 13.40 4.79 -27.33
CA VAL A 495 13.69 6.10 -27.92
C VAL A 495 13.39 6.02 -29.41
N GLN A 496 12.83 7.08 -29.97
CA GLN A 496 12.53 7.15 -31.40
C GLN A 496 12.93 8.53 -31.87
N ALA A 497 13.77 8.64 -32.89
CA ALA A 497 14.08 9.95 -33.46
C ALA A 497 12.77 10.69 -33.77
N ALA A 498 12.61 11.91 -33.26
CA ALA A 498 11.41 12.69 -33.51
C ALA A 498 11.23 12.77 -35.03
N SER A 499 10.00 12.56 -35.52
CA SER A 499 9.72 12.74 -36.94
C SER A 499 9.83 14.23 -37.26
N LEU A 500 11.04 14.68 -37.57
CA LEU A 500 11.26 15.95 -38.22
C LEU A 500 10.78 15.76 -39.65
N LEU A 501 9.47 15.87 -39.87
CA LEU A 501 8.98 16.19 -41.20
C LEU A 501 9.38 17.65 -41.42
N PRO A 502 10.37 17.94 -42.28
CA PRO A 502 10.61 19.32 -42.66
C PRO A 502 9.30 19.85 -43.25
N ASN A 503 8.78 20.94 -42.70
CA ASN A 503 7.74 21.70 -43.37
C ASN A 503 8.23 21.97 -44.79
N ALA A 504 7.48 21.50 -45.78
CA ALA A 504 7.92 21.31 -47.18
C ALA A 504 8.32 22.60 -47.94
N GLY A 505 8.54 23.72 -47.25
CA GLY A 505 8.80 25.04 -47.85
C GLY A 505 10.15 25.68 -47.54
N SER A 506 11.08 25.02 -46.83
CA SER A 506 12.38 25.64 -46.51
C SER A 506 13.57 24.70 -46.74
N PRO A 507 14.35 24.88 -47.82
CA PRO A 507 15.65 24.23 -47.98
C PRO A 507 16.64 24.93 -47.04
N ARG A 508 16.59 24.63 -45.73
CA ARG A 508 17.64 25.05 -44.80
C ARG A 508 18.64 23.92 -44.61
N VAL A 509 19.85 24.27 -45.02
CA VAL A 509 21.18 23.69 -44.79
C VAL A 509 21.33 23.07 -43.39
N ASN A 510 21.87 21.84 -43.36
CA ASN A 510 22.67 21.21 -42.29
C ASN A 510 22.63 21.92 -40.92
N GLN A 511 21.52 21.83 -40.19
CA GLN A 511 21.49 22.18 -38.77
C GLN A 511 21.41 20.87 -37.98
N PRO A 512 22.45 20.53 -37.18
CA PRO A 512 22.35 19.40 -36.26
C PRO A 512 21.31 19.75 -35.18
N TYR A 513 20.23 18.99 -35.13
CA TYR A 513 19.23 19.08 -34.07
C TYR A 513 19.60 18.10 -32.96
N THR A 514 20.26 18.58 -31.90
CA THR A 514 20.50 17.76 -30.71
C THR A 514 19.28 17.82 -29.81
N VAL A 515 18.47 16.77 -29.81
CA VAL A 515 17.43 16.57 -28.79
C VAL A 515 17.98 15.61 -27.74
N TRP A 516 17.91 16.02 -26.47
CA TRP A 516 18.27 15.21 -25.32
C TRP A 516 17.03 14.43 -24.86
N TRP A 517 17.19 13.11 -24.68
CA TRP A 517 16.15 12.18 -24.23
C TRP A 517 16.18 11.96 -22.72
#